data_AF-A0A1U7M404-F1
#
_entry.id   AF-A0A1U7M404-F1
#
_cell.length_a   1.000
_cell.length_b   1.000
_cell.length_c   1.000
_cell.angle_alpha   90.00
_cell.angle_beta   90.00
_cell.angle_gamma   90.00
#
_symmetry.space_group_name_H-M   'P 1'
#
loop_
_entity.id
_entity.type
_entity.pdbx_description
1 polymer ?
#
loop_
_entity_poly.entity_id
_entity_poly.type
_entity_poly.pdbx_seq_one_letter_code
_entity_poly.pdbx_strand_id
1 'polypeptide(L)'
;MKKTLKQYNSLIKEIKELNEEIERMKNKKYSYEKDSVTGSNSEFPYQPMNFNIEGIVTIDTTVKEKILINRKYKCEEIKLEIEKFISDIPDSLTRRVFRYRYIDNLEWLPIARRIGRHDESYPRKMIHDRYLEKID
;
A
#
# COMPACT_ATOMS: atom_id res chain seq x y z
N MET A 1 2.12 6.56 -21.79
CA MET A 1 2.76 6.60 -20.44
C MET A 1 2.06 7.48 -19.36
N LYS A 2 1.41 8.59 -19.72
CA LYS A 2 0.84 9.59 -18.77
C LYS A 2 -0.11 9.05 -17.68
N LYS A 3 -0.92 8.03 -17.99
CA LYS A 3 -1.91 7.48 -17.05
C LYS A 3 -1.24 6.71 -15.90
N THR A 4 -0.26 5.86 -16.22
CA THR A 4 0.49 5.04 -15.26
C THR A 4 1.25 5.91 -14.25
N LEU A 5 1.95 6.95 -14.73
CA LEU A 5 2.70 7.87 -13.86
C LEU A 5 1.84 8.56 -12.78
N LYS A 6 0.60 8.94 -13.13
CA LYS A 6 -0.33 9.58 -12.17
C LYS A 6 -0.74 8.63 -11.04
N GLN A 7 -0.69 7.32 -11.26
CA GLN A 7 -1.09 6.33 -10.27
C GLN A 7 -0.05 6.15 -9.17
N TYR A 8 1.19 6.63 -9.34
CA TYR A 8 2.29 6.40 -8.40
C TYR A 8 1.93 6.66 -6.92
N ASN A 9 1.37 7.83 -6.61
CA ASN A 9 0.97 8.16 -5.23
C ASN A 9 -0.18 7.28 -4.72
N SER A 10 -1.11 6.89 -5.59
CA SER A 10 -2.18 5.97 -5.24
C SER A 10 -1.64 4.57 -4.96
N LEU A 11 -0.69 4.09 -5.75
CA LEU A 11 -0.03 2.80 -5.58
C LEU A 11 0.70 2.72 -4.24
N ILE A 12 1.42 3.78 -3.85
CA ILE A 12 2.08 3.83 -2.53
C ILE A 12 1.06 3.71 -1.39
N LYS A 13 -0.06 4.44 -1.48
CA LYS A 13 -1.12 4.36 -0.48
C LYS A 13 -1.75 2.98 -0.44
N GLU A 14 -2.09 2.40 -1.59
CA GLU A 14 -2.66 1.05 -1.67
C GLU A 14 -1.70 0.00 -1.10
N ILE A 15 -0.41 0.08 -1.40
CA ILE A 15 0.61 -0.82 -0.80
C ILE A 15 0.62 -0.68 0.72
N LYS A 16 0.54 0.54 1.26
CA LYS A 16 0.49 0.78 2.70
C LYS A 16 -0.77 0.17 3.33
N GLU A 17 -1.93 0.42 2.74
CA GLU A 17 -3.22 -0.11 3.20
C GLU A 17 -3.26 -1.65 3.16
N LEU A 18 -2.74 -2.25 2.08
CA LEU A 18 -2.62 -3.70 1.93
C LEU A 18 -1.68 -4.30 2.98
N ASN A 19 -0.53 -3.66 3.26
CA ASN A 19 0.38 -4.10 4.32
C ASN A 19 -0.31 -4.07 5.70
N GLU A 20 -1.03 -2.99 6.02
CA GLU A 20 -1.79 -2.89 7.27
C GLU A 20 -2.90 -3.94 7.36
N GLU A 21 -3.60 -4.25 6.26
CA GLU A 21 -4.59 -5.31 6.23
C GLU A 21 -3.98 -6.70 6.44
N ILE A 22 -2.86 -7.01 5.76
CA ILE A 22 -2.14 -8.27 5.92
C ILE A 22 -1.67 -8.45 7.37
N GLU A 23 -1.08 -7.42 7.98
CA GLU A 23 -0.64 -7.49 9.38
C GLU A 23 -1.81 -7.66 10.36
N ARG A 24 -2.93 -6.94 10.14
CA ARG A 24 -4.16 -7.16 10.93
C ARG A 24 -4.69 -8.58 10.80
N MET A 25 -4.63 -9.17 9.62
CA MET A 25 -5.08 -10.56 9.39
C MET A 25 -4.17 -11.57 10.10
N LYS A 26 -2.85 -11.37 10.07
CA LYS A 26 -1.90 -12.21 10.82
C LYS A 26 -2.17 -12.17 12.32
N ASN A 27 -2.42 -10.98 12.87
CA ASN A 27 -2.73 -10.81 14.30
C ASN A 27 -4.08 -11.45 14.70
N LYS A 28 -5.06 -11.47 13.79
CA LYS A 28 -6.37 -12.10 14.01
C LYS A 28 -6.38 -13.63 13.81
N LYS A 29 -5.30 -14.22 13.30
CA LYS A 29 -5.22 -15.66 12.99
C LYS A 29 -5.32 -16.54 14.25
N TYR A 30 -5.10 -15.94 15.43
CA TYR A 30 -5.29 -16.56 16.73
C TYR A 30 -6.30 -15.73 17.52
N SER A 31 -7.57 -16.13 17.54
CA SER A 31 -8.54 -15.60 18.49
C SER A 31 -8.63 -16.54 19.68
N TYR A 32 -8.42 -15.99 20.86
CA TYR A 32 -8.58 -16.69 22.12
C TYR A 32 -10.02 -16.49 22.59
N GLU A 33 -10.80 -17.58 22.54
CA GLU A 33 -12.20 -17.58 22.97
C GLU A 33 -12.29 -18.21 24.36
N LYS A 34 -13.05 -17.55 25.22
CA LYS A 34 -13.45 -18.08 26.53
C LYS A 34 -14.93 -18.40 26.48
N ASP A 35 -15.28 -19.63 26.79
CA ASP A 35 -16.66 -20.06 26.98
C ASP A 35 -16.83 -20.55 28.42
N SER A 36 -18.03 -20.40 28.96
CA SER A 36 -18.38 -20.82 30.32
C SER A 36 -19.49 -21.85 30.23
N VAL A 37 -19.17 -23.11 30.53
CA VAL A 37 -20.16 -24.19 30.57
C VAL A 37 -20.50 -24.51 32.03
N THR A 38 -21.77 -24.85 32.27
CA THR A 38 -22.22 -25.30 33.59
C THR A 38 -22.26 -26.83 33.61
N GLY A 39 -21.53 -27.43 34.54
CA GLY A 39 -21.46 -28.88 34.72
C GLY A 39 -21.70 -29.28 36.18
N SER A 40 -21.59 -30.57 36.48
CA SER A 40 -21.71 -31.10 37.85
C SER A 40 -20.34 -31.14 38.52
N ASN A 41 -20.30 -30.87 39.83
CA ASN A 41 -19.10 -31.06 40.64
C ASN A 41 -18.64 -32.55 40.59
N SER A 42 -17.35 -32.79 40.37
CA SER A 42 -16.80 -34.15 40.25
C SER A 42 -16.77 -34.91 41.58
N GLU A 43 -16.73 -34.21 42.71
CA GLU A 43 -16.77 -34.84 44.04
C GLU A 43 -18.19 -35.05 44.57
N PHE A 44 -19.13 -34.17 44.21
CA PHE A 44 -20.50 -34.19 44.73
C PHE A 44 -21.52 -34.12 43.58
N PRO A 45 -22.12 -35.26 43.20
CA PRO A 45 -23.18 -35.30 42.19
C PRO A 45 -24.30 -34.32 42.56
N TYR A 46 -24.90 -33.67 41.55
CA TYR A 46 -26.01 -32.70 41.68
C TYR A 46 -25.68 -31.29 42.22
N GLN A 47 -24.41 -30.95 42.45
CA GLN A 47 -24.00 -29.54 42.64
C GLN A 47 -23.58 -28.90 41.31
N PRO A 48 -24.23 -27.81 40.85
CA PRO A 48 -23.81 -27.10 39.65
C PRO A 48 -22.50 -26.32 39.90
N MET A 49 -21.55 -26.44 38.97
CA MET A 49 -20.28 -25.72 38.96
C MET A 49 -20.03 -25.13 37.56
N ASN A 50 -19.44 -23.94 37.51
CA ASN A 50 -19.08 -23.30 36.23
C ASN A 50 -17.64 -23.65 35.88
N PHE A 51 -17.44 -24.08 34.63
CA PHE A 51 -16.14 -24.40 34.06
C PHE A 51 -15.83 -23.40 32.95
N ASN A 52 -14.68 -22.73 33.07
CA ASN A 52 -14.17 -21.85 32.02
C ASN A 52 -13.36 -22.71 31.05
N ILE A 53 -13.85 -22.84 29.82
CA ILE A 53 -13.12 -23.47 28.72
C ILE A 53 -12.45 -22.37 27.93
N GLU A 54 -11.15 -22.53 27.70
CA GLU A 54 -10.35 -21.59 26.93
C GLU A 54 -9.79 -22.32 25.71
N GLY A 55 -9.96 -21.77 24.52
CA GLY A 55 -9.54 -22.39 23.26
C GLY A 55 -8.93 -21.39 22.28
N ILE A 56 -8.01 -21.85 21.45
CA ILE A 56 -7.50 -21.09 20.30
C ILE A 56 -8.30 -21.52 19.08
N VAL A 57 -9.07 -20.59 18.51
CA VAL A 57 -9.77 -20.83 17.24
C VAL A 57 -8.88 -20.36 16.08
N THR A 58 -8.54 -21.28 15.18
CA THR A 58 -7.79 -20.96 13.95
C THR A 58 -8.75 -20.65 12.82
N ILE A 59 -8.74 -19.40 12.34
CA ILE A 59 -9.54 -18.97 11.18
C ILE A 59 -8.71 -19.24 9.91
N ASP A 60 -9.23 -20.03 8.96
CA ASP A 60 -8.57 -20.25 7.67
C ASP A 60 -8.68 -19.00 6.79
N THR A 61 -7.67 -18.14 6.89
CA THR A 61 -7.53 -16.90 6.11
C THR A 61 -6.65 -17.04 4.87
N THR A 62 -6.21 -18.27 4.54
CA THR A 62 -5.13 -18.51 3.57
C THR A 62 -5.44 -18.02 2.15
N VAL A 63 -6.68 -18.18 1.68
CA VAL A 63 -7.09 -17.74 0.33
C VAL A 63 -7.10 -16.22 0.24
N LYS A 64 -7.68 -15.54 1.24
CA LYS A 64 -7.76 -14.06 1.26
C LYS A 64 -6.36 -13.45 1.38
N GLU A 65 -5.51 -14.01 2.23
CA GLU A 65 -4.11 -13.58 2.38
C GLU A 65 -3.34 -13.64 1.04
N LYS A 66 -3.48 -14.75 0.30
CA LYS A 66 -2.87 -14.89 -1.04
C LYS A 66 -3.36 -13.82 -2.02
N ILE A 67 -4.65 -13.49 -2.01
CA ILE A 67 -5.22 -12.45 -2.89
C ILE A 67 -4.61 -11.07 -2.57
N LEU A 68 -4.52 -10.71 -1.28
CA LEU A 68 -3.96 -9.42 -0.86
C LEU A 68 -2.46 -9.33 -1.19
N ILE A 69 -1.70 -10.39 -0.97
CA ILE A 69 -0.28 -10.48 -1.32
C ILE A 69 -0.10 -10.32 -2.83
N ASN A 70 -0.88 -11.02 -3.64
CA ASN A 70 -0.79 -10.92 -5.10
C ASN A 70 -1.14 -9.51 -5.61
N ARG A 71 -2.15 -8.86 -5.01
CA ARG A 71 -2.46 -7.45 -5.30
C ARG A 71 -1.31 -6.51 -4.95
N LYS A 72 -0.70 -6.71 -3.78
CA LYS A 72 0.47 -5.94 -3.34
C LYS A 72 1.62 -6.06 -4.35
N TYR A 73 1.96 -7.29 -4.77
CA TYR A 73 3.02 -7.51 -5.75
C TYR A 73 2.76 -6.76 -7.06
N LYS A 74 1.53 -6.82 -7.59
CA LYS A 74 1.16 -6.05 -8.79
C LYS A 74 1.35 -4.54 -8.61
N CYS A 75 1.00 -4.01 -7.44
CA CYS A 75 1.19 -2.59 -7.16
C CYS A 75 2.69 -2.22 -7.09
N GLU A 76 3.50 -3.09 -6.48
CA GLU A 76 4.96 -2.92 -6.40
C GLU A 76 5.63 -3.00 -7.77
N GLU A 77 5.18 -3.89 -8.66
CA GLU A 77 5.67 -3.97 -10.04
C GLU A 77 5.42 -2.68 -10.81
N ILE A 78 4.19 -2.16 -10.79
CA ILE A 78 3.85 -0.91 -11.49
C ILE A 78 4.62 0.27 -10.88
N LYS A 79 4.76 0.30 -9.55
CA LYS A 79 5.57 1.32 -8.87
C LYS A 79 7.03 1.28 -9.36
N LEU A 80 7.62 0.09 -9.43
CA LEU A 80 9.00 -0.09 -9.88
C LEU A 80 9.18 0.28 -11.36
N GLU A 81 8.19 -0.04 -12.21
CA GLU A 81 8.18 0.38 -13.61
C GLU A 81 8.23 1.90 -13.75
N ILE A 82 7.45 2.63 -12.95
CA ILE A 82 7.47 4.10 -12.91
C ILE A 82 8.83 4.62 -12.44
N GLU A 83 9.40 4.05 -11.37
CA GLU A 83 10.71 4.48 -10.85
C GLU A 83 11.85 4.22 -11.85
N LYS A 84 11.81 3.08 -12.54
CA LYS A 84 12.74 2.76 -13.64
C LYS A 84 12.60 3.76 -14.78
N PHE A 85 11.38 3.99 -15.25
CA PHE A 85 11.11 4.97 -16.31
C PHE A 85 11.69 6.35 -15.97
N ILE A 86 11.49 6.85 -14.74
CA ILE A 86 12.04 8.14 -14.32
C ILE A 86 13.58 8.09 -14.29
N SER A 87 14.17 6.99 -13.84
CA SER A 87 15.63 6.83 -13.75
C SER A 87 16.29 6.76 -15.13
N ASP A 88 15.62 6.16 -16.11
CA ASP A 88 16.09 5.97 -17.48
C ASP A 88 16.01 7.24 -18.34
N ILE A 89 15.32 8.29 -17.88
CA ILE A 89 15.29 9.59 -18.58
C ILE A 89 16.73 10.10 -18.69
N PRO A 90 17.28 10.38 -19.89
CA PRO A 90 18.68 10.76 -20.05
C PRO A 90 18.96 12.16 -19.50
N ASP A 91 18.12 13.13 -19.84
CA ASP A 91 18.29 14.52 -19.42
C ASP A 91 18.07 14.71 -17.91
N SER A 92 19.06 15.32 -17.24
CA SER A 92 19.07 15.52 -15.79
C SER A 92 17.94 16.44 -15.32
N LEU A 93 17.67 17.52 -16.06
CA LEU A 93 16.62 18.47 -15.70
C LEU A 93 15.24 17.81 -15.81
N THR A 94 14.99 17.11 -16.91
CA THR A 94 13.76 16.36 -17.15
C THR A 94 13.57 15.30 -16.06
N ARG A 95 14.58 14.46 -15.80
CA ARG A 95 14.53 13.46 -14.73
C ARG A 95 14.18 14.06 -13.37
N ARG A 96 14.77 15.21 -13.01
CA ARG A 96 14.44 15.94 -11.78
C ARG A 96 13.00 16.43 -11.76
N VAL A 97 12.49 17.00 -12.85
CA VAL A 97 11.09 17.45 -12.96
C VAL A 97 10.11 16.29 -12.75
N PHE A 98 10.37 15.14 -13.35
CA PHE A 98 9.53 13.94 -13.17
C PHE A 98 9.60 13.41 -11.73
N ARG A 99 10.80 13.32 -11.14
CA ARG A 99 10.96 12.97 -9.73
C ARG A 99 10.17 13.91 -8.83
N TYR A 100 10.33 15.22 -8.99
CA TYR A 100 9.61 16.19 -8.17
C TYR A 100 8.09 16.09 -8.35
N ARG A 101 7.63 15.83 -9.56
CA ARG A 101 6.20 15.73 -9.85
C ARG A 101 5.56 14.49 -9.27
N TYR A 102 6.18 13.33 -9.45
CA TYR A 102 5.57 12.03 -9.16
C TYR A 102 6.04 11.45 -7.84
N ILE A 103 7.34 11.46 -7.56
CA ILE A 103 7.92 10.87 -6.35
C ILE A 103 7.76 11.82 -5.16
N ASP A 104 8.15 13.08 -5.31
CA ASP A 104 8.01 14.08 -4.22
C ASP A 104 6.59 14.67 -4.13
N ASN A 105 5.71 14.31 -5.08
CA ASN A 105 4.31 14.76 -5.17
C ASN A 105 4.13 16.29 -5.09
N LEU A 106 5.01 17.06 -5.74
CA LEU A 106 4.94 18.52 -5.75
C LEU A 106 4.02 19.05 -6.86
N GLU A 107 3.46 20.22 -6.61
CA GLU A 107 2.76 21.03 -7.61
C GLU A 107 3.75 21.70 -8.59
N TRP A 108 3.25 22.16 -9.73
CA TRP A 108 4.09 22.71 -10.80
C TRP A 108 4.83 24.00 -10.41
N LEU A 109 4.20 24.87 -9.63
CA LEU A 109 4.81 26.13 -9.21
C LEU A 109 6.03 25.92 -8.27
N PRO A 110 5.95 25.10 -7.20
CA PRO A 110 7.14 24.69 -6.44
C PRO A 110 8.24 24.05 -7.28
N ILE A 111 7.87 23.23 -8.27
CA ILE A 111 8.83 22.61 -9.21
C ILE A 111 9.55 23.69 -10.02
N ALA A 112 8.81 24.66 -10.57
CA ALA A 112 9.37 25.79 -11.31
C ALA A 112 10.41 26.55 -10.46
N ARG A 113 10.05 26.87 -9.21
CA ARG A 113 10.96 27.55 -8.28
C ARG A 113 12.23 26.75 -8.02
N ARG A 114 12.13 25.42 -7.83
CA ARG A 114 13.29 24.53 -7.63
C ARG A 114 14.23 24.44 -8.84
N ILE A 115 13.73 24.68 -10.04
CA ILE A 115 14.54 24.70 -11.27
C ILE A 115 14.96 26.12 -11.69
N GLY A 116 14.76 27.13 -10.83
CA GLY A 116 15.14 28.53 -11.12
C GLY A 116 14.21 29.23 -12.11
N ARG A 117 12.92 28.88 -12.09
CA ARG A 117 11.87 29.49 -12.92
C ARG A 117 10.74 30.02 -12.05
N HIS A 118 10.03 31.02 -12.57
CA HIS A 118 8.89 31.62 -11.87
C HIS A 118 7.54 31.09 -12.35
N ASP A 119 7.46 30.67 -13.62
CA ASP A 119 6.23 30.20 -14.26
C ASP A 119 6.14 28.65 -14.22
N GLU A 120 5.00 28.15 -13.74
CA GLU A 120 4.66 26.73 -13.71
C GLU A 120 4.50 26.10 -15.09
N SER A 121 4.23 26.90 -16.12
CA SER A 121 4.09 26.45 -17.50
C SER A 121 5.38 25.88 -18.04
N TYR A 122 6.53 26.34 -17.57
CA TYR A 122 7.84 25.89 -18.04
C TYR A 122 8.10 24.41 -17.70
N PRO A 123 8.10 23.96 -16.43
CA PRO A 123 8.30 22.53 -16.12
C PRO A 123 7.19 21.65 -16.69
N ARG A 124 5.95 22.14 -16.74
CA ARG A 124 4.81 21.36 -17.24
C ARG A 124 4.84 21.19 -18.76
N LYS A 125 4.82 22.28 -19.52
CA LYS A 125 4.64 22.23 -20.98
C LYS A 125 5.96 22.01 -21.72
N MET A 126 7.02 22.73 -21.33
CA MET A 126 8.27 22.75 -22.10
C MET A 126 9.16 21.54 -21.82
N ILE A 127 9.03 20.95 -20.63
CA ILE A 127 9.84 19.80 -20.20
C ILE A 127 8.97 18.55 -20.17
N HIS A 128 7.99 18.49 -19.27
CA HIS A 128 7.25 17.26 -19.01
C HIS A 128 6.38 16.82 -20.19
N ASP A 129 5.45 17.67 -20.66
CA ASP A 129 4.50 17.31 -21.70
C ASP A 129 5.22 17.03 -23.03
N ARG A 130 6.19 17.89 -23.39
CA ARG A 130 7.07 17.72 -24.55
C ARG A 130 7.88 16.42 -24.50
N TYR A 131 8.39 16.02 -23.33
CA TYR A 131 9.15 14.77 -23.20
C TYR A 131 8.24 13.56 -23.45
N LEU A 132 7.02 13.56 -22.91
CA LEU A 132 6.08 12.47 -23.11
C LEU A 132 5.55 12.40 -24.54
N GLU A 133 5.36 13.54 -25.21
CA GLU A 133 4.99 13.60 -26.63
C GLU A 133 6.08 13.09 -27.58
N LYS A 134 7.35 13.04 -27.14
CA LYS A 134 8.45 12.48 -27.94
C LYS A 134 8.58 10.96 -27.81
N ILE A 135 7.96 10.38 -26.79
CA ILE A 135 8.08 8.95 -26.44
C ILE A 135 6.80 8.18 -26.78
N ASP A 136 5.64 8.84 -26.71
CA ASP A 136 4.40 8.35 -27.31
C ASP A 136 4.49 8.42 -28.85
#